data_AF-A0AA96LQA5-F1
#
_entry.id   AF-A0AA96LQA5-F1
#
_cell.length_a   1.000
_cell.length_b   1.000
_cell.length_c   1.000
_cell.angle_alpha   90.00
_cell.angle_beta   90.00
_cell.angle_gamma   90.00
#
_symmetry.space_group_name_H-M   'P 1'
#
loop_
_entity.id
_entity.type
_entity.pdbx_description
1 polymer ?
#
loop_
_entity_poly.entity_id
_entity_poly.type
_entity_poly.pdbx_seq_one_letter_code
_entity_poly.pdbx_strand_id
1 'polypeptide(L)'
;MALITHVNVCNEVNEIYCCLRNKIVKLDANQKEQFCQGCKMFAGAAPGYAHGVSCVWEDLRLISNPHVVLNPIEEFAHNQIRQVPPEGPALFVYTPEW
;
A
#
# COMPACT_ATOMS: atom_id res chain seq x y z
N MET A 1 0.30 -14.52 -7.24
CA MET A 1 0.02 -13.12 -6.90
C MET A 1 1.34 -12.42 -6.65
N ALA A 2 1.47 -11.14 -7.01
CA ALA A 2 2.72 -10.39 -6.86
C ALA A 2 2.74 -9.64 -5.53
N LEU A 3 3.87 -9.70 -4.81
CA LEU A 3 4.12 -8.84 -3.66
C LEU A 3 4.49 -7.45 -4.17
N ILE A 4 3.64 -6.47 -3.88
CA ILE A 4 3.84 -5.07 -4.29
C ILE A 4 4.33 -4.27 -3.08
N THR A 5 5.33 -3.42 -3.31
CA THR A 5 5.84 -2.49 -2.30
C THR A 5 5.07 -1.17 -2.39
N HIS A 6 4.23 -0.89 -1.40
CA HIS A 6 3.49 0.35 -1.24
C HIS A 6 4.30 1.34 -0.40
N VAL A 7 4.70 2.45 -1.00
CA VAL A 7 5.32 3.58 -0.31
C VAL A 7 4.21 4.54 0.09
N ASN A 8 3.76 4.46 1.34
CA ASN A 8 2.69 5.29 1.89
C ASN A 8 3.27 6.56 2.48
N VAL A 9 3.15 7.66 1.74
CA VAL A 9 3.64 8.98 2.13
C VAL A 9 2.55 9.71 2.91
N CYS A 10 2.95 10.41 3.97
CA CYS A 10 2.03 11.24 4.74
C CYS A 10 1.50 12.41 3.90
N ASN A 11 0.21 12.70 4.03
CA ASN A 11 -0.35 13.98 3.58
C ASN A 11 -0.01 15.12 4.56
N GLU A 12 -0.50 16.34 4.29
CA GLU A 12 -0.26 17.55 5.09
C GLU A 12 -0.68 17.43 6.57
N VAL A 13 -1.60 16.52 6.89
CA VAL A 13 -2.11 16.29 8.26
C VAL A 13 -1.49 15.04 8.92
N ASN A 14 -0.43 14.47 8.33
CA ASN A 14 0.26 13.26 8.76
C ASN A 14 -0.60 12.00 8.73
N GLU A 15 -1.46 11.85 7.72
CA GLU A 15 -2.27 10.66 7.53
C GLU A 15 -1.74 9.78 6.40
N ILE A 16 -1.94 8.47 6.56
CA ILE A 16 -1.65 7.43 5.57
C ILE A 16 -2.81 6.44 5.49
N TYR A 17 -2.92 5.72 4.39
CA TYR A 17 -3.83 4.58 4.28
C TYR A 17 -3.18 3.32 4.87
N CYS A 18 -3.92 2.64 5.77
CA CYS A 18 -3.52 1.34 6.31
C CYS A 18 -4.45 0.25 5.76
N CYS A 19 -3.97 -0.58 4.83
CA CYS A 19 -4.78 -1.65 4.25
C CYS A 19 -5.13 -2.74 5.24
N LEU A 20 -4.21 -3.14 6.14
CA LEU A 20 -4.52 -4.19 7.13
C LEU A 20 -5.75 -3.84 7.98
N ARG A 21 -5.91 -2.55 8.34
CA ARG A 21 -7.05 -2.04 9.12
C ARG A 21 -8.16 -1.46 8.23
N ASN A 22 -7.97 -1.48 6.92
CA ASN A 22 -8.77 -0.83 5.90
C ASN A 22 -9.28 0.57 6.29
N LYS A 23 -8.37 1.46 6.72
CA LYS A 23 -8.72 2.83 7.09
C LYS A 23 -7.55 3.81 6.96
N ILE A 24 -7.88 5.09 6.92
CA ILE A 24 -6.91 6.18 7.05
C ILE A 24 -6.53 6.33 8.52
N VAL A 25 -5.23 6.43 8.79
CA VAL A 25 -4.67 6.59 10.13
C VAL A 25 -3.66 7.71 10.16
N LYS A 26 -3.56 8.39 11.30
CA LYS A 26 -2.51 9.36 11.55
C LYS A 26 -1.20 8.62 11.87
N LEU A 27 -0.15 8.87 11.11
CA LEU A 27 1.17 8.27 11.29
C LEU A 27 1.99 9.05 12.31
N ASP A 28 1.63 8.92 13.59
CA ASP A 28 2.43 9.39 14.71
C ASP A 28 3.37 8.29 15.25
N ALA A 29 4.18 8.63 16.26
CA ALA A 29 5.08 7.69 16.90
C ALA A 29 4.33 6.49 17.51
N ASN A 30 3.17 6.72 18.12
CA ASN A 30 2.35 5.68 18.71
C ASN A 30 1.83 4.69 17.65
N GLN A 31 1.33 5.19 16.53
CA GLN A 31 0.89 4.38 15.39
C GLN A 31 2.06 3.57 14.81
N LYS A 32 3.26 4.15 14.73
CA LYS A 32 4.46 3.42 14.26
C LYS A 32 4.87 2.31 15.22
N GLU A 33 5.02 2.62 16.50
CA GLU A 33 5.56 1.70 17.51
C GLU A 33 4.57 0.59 17.88
N GLN A 34 3.30 0.92 18.09
CA GLN A 34 2.33 -0.06 18.59
C GLN A 34 1.67 -0.87 17.47
N PHE A 35 1.49 -0.28 16.29
CA PHE A 35 0.73 -0.91 15.21
C PHE A 35 1.59 -1.27 14.01
N CYS A 36 2.41 -0.35 13.49
CA CYS A 36 3.22 -0.65 12.30
C CYS A 36 4.28 -1.71 12.60
N GLN A 37 5.01 -1.64 13.73
CA GLN A 37 6.02 -2.65 14.07
C GLN A 37 5.46 -4.06 14.27
N GLY A 38 4.20 -4.18 14.71
CA GLY A 38 3.51 -5.47 14.84
C GLY A 38 2.82 -5.93 13.54
N CYS A 39 2.85 -5.13 12.47
CA CYS A 39 2.13 -5.42 11.24
C CYS A 39 2.98 -6.28 10.30
N LYS A 40 2.43 -7.42 9.84
CA LYS A 40 3.09 -8.32 8.87
C LYS A 40 3.42 -7.67 7.52
N MET A 41 2.70 -6.60 7.17
CA MET A 41 2.88 -5.87 5.92
C MET A 41 3.94 -4.78 6.06
N PHE A 42 4.38 -4.42 7.26
CA PHE A 42 5.30 -3.30 7.45
C PHE A 42 6.72 -3.67 7.02
N ALA A 43 7.30 -2.87 6.12
CA ALA A 43 8.63 -3.06 5.55
C ALA A 43 9.61 -1.93 5.91
N GLY A 44 9.22 -1.03 6.82
CA GLY A 44 10.08 0.03 7.34
C GLY A 44 9.62 1.45 6.96
N ALA A 45 10.55 2.39 7.07
CA ALA A 45 10.32 3.78 6.65
C ALA A 45 10.31 3.91 5.12
N ALA A 46 9.52 4.84 4.61
CA ALA A 46 9.46 5.14 3.18
C ALA A 46 10.81 5.72 2.68
N PRO A 47 11.56 5.02 1.81
CA PRO A 47 12.82 5.54 1.30
C PRO A 47 12.56 6.76 0.40
N GLY A 48 13.37 7.81 0.55
CA GLY A 48 13.24 9.04 -0.23
C GLY A 48 12.17 10.03 0.25
N TYR A 49 11.43 9.71 1.31
CA TYR A 49 10.42 10.60 1.90
C TYR A 49 10.72 10.85 3.38
N ALA A 50 10.54 12.10 3.83
CA ALA A 50 10.77 12.48 5.22
C ALA A 50 9.76 11.82 6.18
N HIS A 51 8.49 11.69 5.74
CA HIS A 51 7.40 11.13 6.54
C HIS A 51 6.58 10.14 5.71
N GLY A 52 6.68 8.86 6.08
CA GLY A 52 5.92 7.78 5.46
C GLY A 52 6.40 6.41 5.94
N VAL A 53 5.72 5.37 5.47
CA VAL A 53 6.08 3.97 5.71
C VAL A 53 5.99 3.16 4.43
N SER A 54 6.86 2.18 4.29
CA SER A 54 6.77 1.16 3.26
C SER A 54 6.02 -0.05 3.79
N CYS A 55 5.04 -0.51 3.03
CA CYS A 55 4.28 -1.73 3.30
C CYS A 55 4.35 -2.67 2.11
N VAL A 56 4.45 -3.98 2.33
CA VAL A 56 4.47 -4.99 1.28
C VAL A 56 3.31 -5.95 1.49
N TRP A 57 2.50 -6.16 0.45
CA TRP A 57 1.42 -7.14 0.47
C TRP A 57 1.11 -7.69 -0.92
N GLU A 58 0.30 -8.73 -0.96
CA GLU A 58 -0.28 -9.23 -2.20
C GLU A 58 -1.42 -8.30 -2.62
N ASP A 59 -1.16 -7.48 -3.66
CA ASP A 59 -2.16 -6.60 -4.23
C ASP A 59 -2.70 -7.22 -5.51
N LEU A 60 -4.03 -7.31 -5.63
CA LEU A 60 -4.71 -7.77 -6.84
C LEU A 60 -4.89 -6.64 -7.87
N ARG A 61 -4.56 -5.42 -7.46
CA ARG A 61 -4.37 -4.16 -8.19
C ARG A 61 -3.50 -4.35 -9.45
N LEU A 62 -3.90 -3.87 -10.62
CA LEU A 62 -2.94 -3.57 -11.70
C LEU A 62 -2.26 -2.21 -11.42
N ILE A 63 -1.29 -2.20 -10.51
CA ILE A 63 -0.55 -1.01 -10.06
C ILE A 63 0.96 -1.17 -10.25
N SER A 64 1.71 -0.07 -10.16
CA SER A 64 3.17 -0.10 -10.28
C SER A 64 3.83 -0.78 -9.07
N ASN A 65 5.06 -1.25 -9.23
CA ASN A 65 5.88 -1.77 -8.14
C ASN A 65 7.29 -1.12 -8.19
N PRO A 66 7.63 -0.21 -7.27
CA PRO A 66 6.85 0.24 -6.11
C PRO A 66 5.62 1.09 -6.48
N HIS A 67 4.56 1.00 -5.67
CA HIS A 67 3.38 1.87 -5.75
C HIS A 67 3.52 3.00 -4.75
N VAL A 68 3.60 4.24 -5.22
CA VAL A 68 3.75 5.41 -4.35
C VAL A 68 2.39 6.03 -4.09
N VAL A 69 1.99 6.06 -2.83
CA VAL A 69 0.71 6.63 -2.36
C VAL A 69 0.98 7.98 -1.73
N LEU A 70 0.56 9.04 -2.40
CA LEU A 70 0.66 10.43 -1.90
C LEU A 70 -0.63 10.91 -1.25
N ASN A 71 -1.78 10.40 -1.70
CA ASN A 71 -3.10 10.75 -1.17
C ASN A 71 -3.77 9.52 -0.53
N PRO A 72 -3.92 9.47 0.80
CA PRO A 72 -4.50 8.32 1.48
C PRO A 72 -6.00 8.15 1.20
N ILE A 73 -6.72 9.23 0.86
CA ILE A 73 -8.15 9.18 0.55
C ILE A 73 -8.38 8.51 -0.80
N GLU A 74 -7.60 8.92 -1.81
CA GLU A 74 -7.65 8.32 -3.16
C GLU A 74 -7.27 6.85 -3.11
N GLU A 75 -6.21 6.50 -2.38
CA GLU A 75 -5.79 5.10 -2.24
C GLU A 75 -6.83 4.26 -1.51
N PHE A 76 -7.44 4.79 -0.44
CA PHE A 76 -8.53 4.11 0.25
C PHE A 76 -9.69 3.84 -0.69
N ALA A 77 -10.13 4.86 -1.44
CA ALA A 77 -11.21 4.75 -2.41
C ALA A 77 -10.87 3.73 -3.50
N HIS A 78 -9.67 3.80 -4.08
CA HIS A 78 -9.20 2.87 -5.11
C HIS A 78 -9.18 1.43 -4.58
N ASN A 79 -8.74 1.21 -3.34
CA ASN A 79 -8.72 -0.11 -2.73
C ASN A 79 -10.12 -0.63 -2.31
N GLN A 80 -11.15 0.23 -2.24
CA GLN A 80 -12.54 -0.20 -2.04
C GLN A 80 -13.21 -0.67 -3.34
N ILE A 81 -12.67 -0.30 -4.50
CA ILE A 81 -13.23 -0.71 -5.78
C ILE A 81 -13.01 -2.21 -5.92
N ARG A 82 -14.10 -2.97 -5.75
CA ARG A 82 -14.16 -4.39 -6.08
C ARG A 82 -14.06 -4.54 -7.60
N GLN A 83 -12.85 -4.42 -8.14
CA GLN A 83 -12.59 -4.92 -9.48
C GLN A 83 -12.59 -6.44 -9.36
N VAL A 84 -13.71 -7.06 -9.73
CA VAL A 84 -13.71 -8.47 -10.10
C VAL A 84 -13.28 -8.46 -11.57
N PRO A 85 -12.06 -8.88 -11.92
CA PRO A 85 -11.71 -9.03 -13.32
C PRO A 85 -12.71 -10.01 -13.94
N PRO A 86 -13.30 -9.71 -15.11
CA PRO A 86 -14.23 -10.63 -15.75
C PRO A 86 -13.60 -12.01 -16.02
N GLU A 87 -12.25 -12.07 -16.08
CA GLU A 87 -11.43 -13.26 -16.25
C GLU A 87 -11.18 -14.10 -14.97
N GLY A 88 -11.61 -13.65 -13.79
CA GLY A 88 -11.19 -14.24 -12.50
C GLY A 88 -9.81 -13.76 -12.02
N PRO A 89 -9.29 -14.24 -10.87
CA PRO A 89 -8.02 -13.76 -10.31
C PRO A 89 -6.89 -14.05 -11.29
N ALA A 90 -6.35 -13.00 -11.89
CA ALA A 90 -5.33 -13.08 -12.94
C ALA A 90 -4.10 -13.85 -12.45
N LEU A 91 -4.05 -15.13 -12.79
CA LEU A 91 -2.84 -15.93 -12.78
C LEU A 91 -1.93 -15.37 -13.88
N PHE A 92 -0.87 -14.69 -13.43
CA PHE A 92 0.39 -14.43 -14.13
C PHE A 92 0.42 -14.73 -15.64
N VAL A 93 0.55 -13.69 -16.45
CA VAL A 93 1.24 -13.81 -17.74
C VAL A 93 2.34 -12.75 -17.78
N TYR A 94 3.48 -13.10 -17.17
CA TYR A 94 4.76 -12.51 -17.55
C TYR A 94 5.14 -13.19 -18.86
N THR A 95 5.14 -12.47 -19.98
CA THR A 95 5.85 -12.90 -21.18
C THR A 95 6.99 -11.91 -21.39
N PRO A 96 8.25 -12.33 -21.22
CA PRO A 96 9.37 -11.52 -21.68
C PRO A 96 9.38 -11.60 -23.21
N GLU A 97 9.30 -10.43 -23.84
CA GLU A 97 9.46 -10.27 -25.29
C GLU A 97 10.86 -10.76 -25.68
N TRP A 98 10.93 -11.69 -26.65
CA TRP A 98 12.12 -12.06 -27.42
C TRP A 98 11.81 -11.84 -28.90
#